data_AF-A0A7V5H330-F1
#
_entry.id   AF-A0A7V5H330-F1
#
_cell.length_a   1.000
_cell.length_b   1.000
_cell.length_c   1.000
_cell.angle_alpha   90.00
_cell.angle_beta   90.00
_cell.angle_gamma   90.00
#
_symmetry.space_group_name_H-M   'P 1'
#
loop_
_entity.id
_entity.type
_entity.pdbx_description
1 polymer ?
#
loop_
_entity_poly.entity_id
_entity_poly.type
_entity_poly.pdbx_seq_one_letter_code
_entity_poly.pdbx_strand_id
1 'polypeptide(L)'
;KQLEVDIIGHDLEKTTALARNIEGKLKAIPGAVDVAVDRGRERPELEIVLDRDKIASLGLNTAMVANTIRHCIYGMVATTYREEGEEYDVFIRYKPDFRHSIVDVENISVPTMTGKMVKVKDIATIREVLYPPEIKRKNQERVVTVGANVTGRALGDVTADLKAEIAKMQIPDGIEIEYSGQVEQQSESFRDLGLFLILSIFLVYMIMASQFESLLDPFVIMFSLPFALVGVAWGLFLTGTSLSAIAFLAIIMLMGIVVKNAIVLVDYTNILRAREYDLHNAIVTAGGNRLRPVLMTAITTILGMLPLAISTGEGSEMWQPLGISVIFGLLVSTLVTLVLVPVMYSIFETRFKKAEWE
;
A
#
# COMPACT_ATOMS: atom_id res chain seq x y z
N LYS A 1 -6.16 -3.93 7.31
CA LYS A 1 -5.15 -3.44 8.29
C LYS A 1 -4.08 -2.66 7.52
N GLN A 2 -3.26 -1.84 8.19
CA GLN A 2 -2.29 -1.00 7.46
C GLN A 2 -1.15 -1.84 6.85
N LEU A 3 -0.63 -2.79 7.63
CA LEU A 3 0.40 -3.75 7.21
C LEU A 3 -0.26 -5.11 7.00
N GLU A 4 -0.14 -5.67 5.80
CA GLU A 4 -0.61 -7.01 5.47
C GLU A 4 0.51 -7.79 4.78
N VAL A 5 0.63 -9.07 5.15
CA VAL A 5 1.57 -10.01 4.54
C VAL A 5 0.76 -11.20 4.04
N ASP A 6 0.71 -11.34 2.73
CA ASP A 6 0.03 -12.42 2.03
C ASP A 6 0.99 -13.59 1.85
N ILE A 7 0.60 -14.75 2.37
CA ILE A 7 1.33 -16.01 2.26
C ILE A 7 0.58 -16.88 1.26
N ILE A 8 1.17 -17.05 0.08
CA ILE A 8 0.54 -17.69 -1.05
C ILE A 8 1.10 -19.11 -1.19
N GLY A 9 0.23 -20.12 -1.24
CA GLY A 9 0.66 -21.51 -1.39
C GLY A 9 -0.48 -22.52 -1.29
N HIS A 10 -0.30 -23.69 -1.91
CA HIS A 10 -1.36 -24.71 -1.99
C HIS A 10 -1.53 -25.53 -0.70
N ASP A 11 -0.44 -25.74 0.04
CA ASP A 11 -0.39 -26.55 1.26
C ASP A 11 -0.95 -25.75 2.46
N LEU A 12 -2.11 -26.16 2.97
CA LEU A 12 -2.82 -25.46 4.03
C LEU A 12 -2.09 -25.56 5.37
N GLU A 13 -1.41 -26.66 5.66
CA GLU A 13 -0.71 -26.85 6.93
C GLU A 13 0.56 -25.99 6.96
N LYS A 14 1.37 -26.05 5.89
CA LYS A 14 2.61 -25.27 5.80
C LYS A 14 2.33 -23.76 5.81
N THR A 15 1.33 -23.31 5.05
CA THR A 15 0.93 -21.88 5.02
C THR A 15 0.43 -21.41 6.39
N THR A 16 -0.34 -22.23 7.11
CA THR A 16 -0.81 -21.88 8.46
C THR A 16 0.33 -21.83 9.48
N ALA A 17 1.27 -22.78 9.43
CA ALA A 17 2.44 -22.80 10.30
C ALA A 17 3.33 -21.57 10.08
N LEU A 18 3.58 -21.21 8.82
CA LEU A 18 4.34 -20.02 8.46
C LEU A 18 3.62 -18.73 8.90
N ALA A 19 2.30 -18.65 8.70
CA ALA A 19 1.49 -17.52 9.14
C ALA A 19 1.58 -17.29 10.65
N ARG A 20 1.50 -18.35 11.47
CA ARG A 20 1.66 -18.26 12.93
C ARG A 20 3.07 -17.85 13.35
N ASN A 21 4.10 -18.29 12.62
CA ASN A 21 5.47 -17.87 12.88
C ASN A 21 5.66 -16.37 12.58
N ILE A 22 5.15 -15.91 11.43
CA ILE A 22 5.15 -14.49 11.05
C ILE A 22 4.33 -13.66 12.04
N GLU A 23 3.17 -14.14 12.49
CA GLU A 23 2.36 -13.50 13.54
C GLU A 23 3.18 -13.31 14.83
N GLY A 24 3.90 -14.34 15.27
CA GLY A 24 4.75 -14.29 16.47
C GLY A 24 5.88 -13.27 16.35
N LYS A 25 6.54 -13.20 15.19
CA LYS A 25 7.58 -12.21 14.92
C LYS A 25 7.03 -10.80 14.81
N LEU A 26 5.89 -10.63 14.15
CA LEU A 26 5.25 -9.34 13.99
C LEU A 26 4.79 -8.77 15.34
N LYS A 27 4.32 -9.62 16.27
CA LYS A 27 4.04 -9.21 17.66
C LYS A 27 5.28 -8.79 18.45
N ALA A 28 6.47 -9.26 18.07
CA ALA A 28 7.72 -8.88 18.73
C ALA A 28 8.28 -7.54 18.24
N ILE A 29 7.81 -7.03 17.10
CA ILE A 29 8.28 -5.76 16.53
C ILE A 29 7.62 -4.59 17.28
N PRO A 30 8.40 -3.66 17.88
CA PRO A 30 7.85 -2.48 18.50
C PRO A 30 7.06 -1.64 17.49
N GLY A 31 5.83 -1.29 17.84
CA GLY A 31 4.93 -0.47 17.02
C GLY A 31 3.90 -1.26 16.19
N ALA A 32 3.97 -2.59 16.14
CA ALA A 32 2.92 -3.42 15.55
C ALA A 32 1.83 -3.74 16.60
N VAL A 33 0.59 -3.39 16.32
CA VAL A 33 -0.58 -3.64 17.18
C VAL A 33 -1.67 -4.37 16.40
N ASP A 34 -2.62 -4.98 17.11
CA ASP A 34 -3.72 -5.77 16.52
C ASP A 34 -3.25 -6.84 15.54
N VAL A 35 -2.12 -7.49 15.80
CA VAL A 35 -1.58 -8.55 14.94
C VAL A 35 -2.53 -9.75 14.95
N ALA A 36 -3.02 -10.16 13.78
CA ALA A 36 -3.84 -11.35 13.64
C ALA A 36 -3.68 -11.99 12.26
N VAL A 37 -3.79 -13.31 12.25
CA VAL A 37 -3.91 -14.12 11.03
C VAL A 37 -5.38 -14.17 10.63
N ASP A 38 -5.66 -14.01 9.35
CA ASP A 38 -7.02 -13.99 8.82
C ASP A 38 -7.68 -15.38 8.85
N ARG A 39 -6.90 -16.44 8.68
CA ARG A 39 -7.36 -17.83 8.74
C ARG A 39 -7.84 -18.14 10.15
N GLY A 40 -9.15 -18.32 10.28
CA GLY A 40 -9.79 -18.72 11.53
C GLY A 40 -9.25 -20.06 12.07
N ARG A 41 -9.49 -20.31 13.35
CA ARG A 41 -9.14 -21.61 13.97
C ARG A 41 -9.87 -22.73 13.24
N GLU A 42 -9.14 -23.81 13.00
CA GLU A 42 -9.70 -25.04 12.45
C GLU A 42 -10.89 -25.50 13.30
N ARG A 43 -11.93 -25.95 12.62
CA ARG A 43 -13.14 -26.47 13.24
C ARG A 43 -13.21 -27.98 13.00
N PRO A 44 -13.64 -28.75 14.00
CA PRO A 44 -13.90 -30.16 13.79
C PRO A 44 -15.08 -30.31 12.83
N GLU A 45 -14.86 -31.05 11.76
CA GLU A 45 -15.87 -31.46 10.80
C GLU A 45 -15.92 -32.99 10.71
N LEU A 46 -17.10 -33.52 10.41
CA LEU A 46 -17.29 -34.95 10.19
C LEU A 46 -17.13 -35.26 8.71
N GLU A 47 -16.01 -35.90 8.37
CA GLU A 47 -15.75 -36.40 7.02
C GLU A 47 -16.35 -37.80 6.86
N ILE A 48 -17.27 -37.95 5.90
CA ILE A 48 -17.92 -39.23 5.60
C ILE A 48 -17.22 -39.84 4.37
N VAL A 49 -16.36 -40.82 4.62
CA VAL A 49 -15.61 -41.52 3.58
C VAL A 49 -16.45 -42.71 3.08
N LEU A 50 -17.01 -42.56 1.89
CA LEU A 50 -17.85 -43.58 1.24
C LEU A 50 -17.01 -44.74 0.68
N ASP A 51 -17.39 -45.97 1.01
CA ASP A 51 -16.79 -47.20 0.47
C ASP A 51 -17.42 -47.53 -0.89
N ARG A 52 -16.68 -47.24 -1.96
CA ARG A 52 -17.19 -47.35 -3.34
C ARG A 52 -17.55 -48.78 -3.73
N ASP A 53 -16.79 -49.76 -3.25
CA ASP A 53 -16.98 -51.17 -3.61
C ASP A 53 -18.25 -51.72 -2.95
N LYS A 54 -18.46 -51.39 -1.67
CA LYS A 54 -19.69 -51.76 -0.95
C LYS A 54 -20.92 -51.09 -1.53
N ILE A 55 -20.84 -49.79 -1.83
CA ILE A 55 -21.93 -49.03 -2.46
C ILE A 55 -22.31 -49.64 -3.81
N ALA A 56 -21.31 -49.98 -4.64
CA ALA A 56 -21.55 -50.60 -5.95
C ALA A 56 -22.18 -51.99 -5.84
N SER A 57 -21.76 -52.81 -4.88
CA SER A 57 -22.33 -54.15 -4.65
C SER A 57 -23.83 -54.13 -4.29
N LEU A 58 -24.30 -53.00 -3.74
CA LEU A 58 -25.70 -52.76 -3.37
C LEU A 58 -26.50 -52.07 -4.47
N GLY A 59 -25.90 -51.84 -5.64
CA GLY A 59 -26.52 -51.13 -6.76
C GLY A 59 -26.78 -49.65 -6.48
N LEU A 60 -26.02 -49.05 -5.56
CA LEU A 60 -26.11 -47.64 -5.19
C LEU A 60 -25.07 -46.80 -5.94
N ASN A 61 -25.35 -45.51 -6.07
CA ASN A 61 -24.38 -44.52 -6.56
C ASN A 61 -23.94 -43.62 -5.39
N THR A 62 -22.66 -43.22 -5.35
CA THR A 62 -22.12 -42.30 -4.34
C THR A 62 -22.88 -40.98 -4.28
N ALA A 63 -23.33 -40.44 -5.43
CA ALA A 63 -24.13 -39.22 -5.48
C ALA A 63 -25.50 -39.38 -4.79
N MET A 64 -26.13 -40.55 -4.94
CA MET A 64 -27.41 -40.85 -4.28
C MET A 64 -27.23 -40.93 -2.76
N VAL A 65 -26.21 -41.67 -2.31
CA VAL A 65 -25.87 -41.80 -0.87
C VAL A 65 -25.57 -40.41 -0.28
N ALA A 66 -24.73 -39.62 -0.93
CA ALA A 66 -24.37 -38.28 -0.47
C ALA A 66 -25.57 -37.33 -0.38
N ASN A 67 -26.47 -37.34 -1.37
CA ASN A 67 -27.68 -36.53 -1.35
C ASN A 67 -28.66 -36.98 -0.27
N THR A 68 -28.84 -38.30 -0.06
CA THR A 68 -29.67 -38.81 1.05
C THR A 68 -29.15 -38.32 2.38
N ILE A 69 -27.84 -38.44 2.64
CA ILE A 69 -27.23 -37.94 3.88
C ILE A 69 -27.42 -36.42 4.01
N ARG A 70 -27.19 -35.66 2.93
CA ARG A 70 -27.38 -34.20 2.91
C ARG A 70 -28.81 -33.81 3.25
N HIS A 71 -29.80 -34.48 2.68
CA HIS A 71 -31.22 -34.20 2.96
C HIS A 71 -31.62 -34.57 4.39
N CYS A 72 -31.04 -35.63 4.97
CA CYS A 72 -31.26 -35.98 6.36
C CYS A 72 -30.67 -34.93 7.31
N ILE A 73 -29.44 -34.48 7.07
CA ILE A 73 -28.69 -33.58 7.95
C ILE A 73 -29.04 -32.11 7.75
N TYR A 74 -28.85 -31.59 6.54
CA TYR A 74 -29.08 -30.18 6.21
C TYR A 74 -30.54 -29.91 5.91
N GLY A 75 -31.24 -30.87 5.30
CA GLY A 75 -32.60 -30.75 4.83
C GLY A 75 -32.72 -30.48 3.33
N MET A 76 -33.94 -30.51 2.84
CA MET A 76 -34.28 -30.18 1.46
C MET A 76 -35.63 -29.45 1.41
N VAL A 77 -35.78 -28.53 0.47
CA VAL A 77 -37.09 -27.98 0.11
C VAL A 77 -37.80 -29.04 -0.73
N ALA A 78 -38.89 -29.60 -0.22
CA ALA A 78 -39.63 -30.65 -0.91
C ALA A 78 -40.66 -30.11 -1.89
N THR A 79 -41.28 -28.98 -1.53
CA THR A 79 -42.20 -28.24 -2.38
C THR A 79 -42.30 -26.81 -1.86
N THR A 80 -42.80 -25.91 -2.69
CA THR A 80 -43.25 -24.58 -2.28
C THR A 80 -44.77 -24.62 -2.11
N TYR A 81 -45.27 -24.00 -1.06
CA TYR A 81 -46.70 -23.84 -0.77
C TYR A 81 -47.05 -22.37 -0.96
N ARG A 82 -48.05 -22.06 -1.78
CA ARG A 82 -48.43 -20.68 -2.08
C ARG A 82 -49.79 -20.36 -1.46
N GLU A 83 -49.85 -19.28 -0.68
CA GLU A 83 -51.08 -18.82 -0.04
C GLU A 83 -51.10 -17.28 -0.04
N GLU A 84 -52.24 -16.69 -0.43
CA GLU A 84 -52.45 -15.23 -0.48
C GLU A 84 -51.39 -14.42 -1.29
N GLY A 85 -50.74 -15.08 -2.26
CA GLY A 85 -49.70 -14.45 -3.10
C GLY A 85 -48.28 -14.56 -2.52
N GLU A 86 -48.13 -15.10 -1.32
CA GLU A 86 -46.85 -15.40 -0.68
C GLU A 86 -46.46 -16.87 -0.93
N GLU A 87 -45.16 -17.13 -1.09
CA GLU A 87 -44.59 -18.47 -1.26
C GLU A 87 -43.83 -18.91 -0.02
N TYR A 88 -44.14 -20.11 0.48
CA TYR A 88 -43.54 -20.73 1.65
C TYR A 88 -42.83 -22.02 1.27
N ASP A 89 -41.55 -22.13 1.60
CA ASP A 89 -40.78 -23.36 1.39
C ASP A 89 -41.18 -24.45 2.41
N VAL A 90 -41.62 -25.61 1.92
CA VAL A 90 -41.86 -26.80 2.74
C VAL A 90 -40.55 -27.55 2.90
N PHE A 91 -39.87 -27.32 4.03
CA PHE A 91 -38.56 -27.87 4.34
C PHE A 91 -38.66 -29.21 5.09
N ILE A 92 -38.02 -30.26 4.56
CA ILE A 92 -37.95 -31.58 5.18
C ILE A 92 -36.51 -31.82 5.65
N ARG A 93 -36.37 -32.23 6.92
CA ARG A 93 -35.10 -32.65 7.54
C ARG A 93 -35.36 -33.62 8.68
N TYR A 94 -34.35 -34.38 9.12
CA TYR A 94 -34.48 -35.19 10.33
C TYR A 94 -34.66 -34.31 11.59
N LYS A 95 -35.38 -34.85 12.58
CA LYS A 95 -35.50 -34.20 13.90
C LYS A 95 -34.11 -34.07 14.53
N PRO A 96 -33.84 -33.03 15.33
CA PRO A 96 -32.54 -32.80 15.97
C PRO A 96 -31.96 -34.04 16.68
N ASP A 97 -32.82 -34.82 17.34
CA ASP A 97 -32.44 -36.03 18.09
C ASP A 97 -31.80 -37.13 17.23
N PHE A 98 -32.02 -37.12 15.91
CA PHE A 98 -31.46 -38.11 14.96
C PHE A 98 -30.30 -37.54 14.12
N ARG A 99 -29.69 -36.44 14.58
CA ARG A 99 -28.55 -35.81 13.90
C ARG A 99 -27.63 -35.06 14.87
N HIS A 100 -27.66 -35.41 16.14
CA HIS A 100 -26.89 -34.71 17.18
C HIS A 100 -25.51 -35.35 17.39
N SER A 101 -25.38 -36.65 17.14
CA SER A 101 -24.15 -37.42 17.36
C SER A 101 -23.67 -38.15 16.11
N ILE A 102 -22.40 -38.56 16.11
CA ILE A 102 -21.80 -39.39 15.05
C ILE A 102 -22.60 -40.69 14.87
N VAL A 103 -23.05 -41.29 15.97
CA VAL A 103 -23.85 -42.53 15.97
C VAL A 103 -25.18 -42.33 15.24
N ASP A 104 -25.77 -41.13 15.29
CA ASP A 104 -27.00 -40.83 14.57
C ASP A 104 -26.75 -40.77 13.06
N VAL A 105 -25.65 -40.15 12.65
CA VAL A 105 -25.23 -40.09 11.24
C VAL A 105 -24.94 -41.49 10.71
N GLU A 106 -24.28 -42.34 11.50
CA GLU A 106 -24.01 -43.75 11.20
C GLU A 106 -25.29 -44.58 11.01
N ASN A 107 -26.36 -44.23 11.72
CA ASN A 107 -27.64 -44.93 11.67
C ASN A 107 -28.60 -44.42 10.59
N ILE A 108 -28.24 -43.37 9.84
CA ILE A 108 -29.03 -42.90 8.69
C ILE A 108 -29.23 -44.05 7.72
N SER A 109 -30.49 -44.24 7.30
CA SER A 109 -30.89 -45.32 6.40
C SER A 109 -30.96 -44.82 4.96
N VAL A 110 -30.25 -45.48 4.07
CA VAL A 110 -30.23 -45.21 2.63
C VAL A 110 -31.02 -46.30 1.90
N PRO A 111 -32.05 -45.94 1.11
CA PRO A 111 -32.83 -46.90 0.36
C PRO A 111 -32.04 -47.41 -0.86
N THR A 112 -32.00 -48.73 -1.03
CA THR A 112 -31.46 -49.37 -2.24
C THR A 112 -32.54 -49.50 -3.32
N MET A 113 -32.12 -49.67 -4.58
CA MET A 113 -33.02 -49.95 -5.70
C MET A 113 -33.86 -51.23 -5.51
N THR A 114 -33.40 -52.14 -4.64
CA THR A 114 -34.10 -53.39 -4.28
C THR A 114 -35.12 -53.21 -3.16
N GLY A 115 -35.31 -51.99 -2.64
CA GLY A 115 -36.22 -51.69 -1.53
C GLY A 115 -35.66 -52.00 -0.14
N LYS A 116 -34.45 -52.59 -0.04
CA LYS A 116 -33.75 -52.77 1.24
C LYS A 116 -33.17 -51.45 1.72
N MET A 117 -33.22 -51.22 3.04
CA MET A 117 -32.58 -50.09 3.69
C MET A 117 -31.19 -50.51 4.19
N VAL A 118 -30.17 -49.72 3.88
CA VAL A 118 -28.79 -49.95 4.33
C VAL A 118 -28.35 -48.76 5.16
N LYS A 119 -27.66 -48.99 6.28
CA LYS A 119 -27.20 -47.91 7.15
C LYS A 119 -25.89 -47.33 6.64
N VAL A 120 -25.66 -46.03 6.89
CA VAL A 120 -24.41 -45.35 6.50
C VAL A 120 -23.17 -46.05 7.06
N LYS A 121 -23.22 -46.55 8.31
CA LYS A 121 -22.10 -47.29 8.93
C LYS A 121 -21.64 -48.54 8.15
N ASP A 122 -22.53 -49.14 7.37
CA ASP A 122 -22.23 -50.38 6.63
C ASP A 122 -21.51 -50.07 5.31
N ILE A 123 -21.66 -48.83 4.81
CA ILE A 123 -21.19 -48.37 3.48
C ILE A 123 -20.24 -47.16 3.53
N ALA A 124 -19.96 -46.61 4.71
CA ALA A 124 -19.11 -45.45 4.89
C ALA A 124 -18.41 -45.49 6.26
N THR A 125 -17.25 -44.84 6.33
CA THR A 125 -16.54 -44.58 7.59
C THR A 125 -16.61 -43.10 7.90
N ILE A 126 -17.03 -42.74 9.10
CA ILE A 126 -17.08 -41.34 9.55
C ILE A 126 -15.82 -41.04 10.37
N ARG A 127 -15.12 -39.95 10.04
CA ARG A 127 -13.92 -39.50 10.75
C ARG A 127 -14.09 -38.05 11.14
N GLU A 128 -13.63 -37.70 12.33
CA GLU A 128 -13.53 -36.30 12.74
C GLU A 128 -12.20 -35.74 12.23
N VAL A 129 -12.26 -34.68 11.43
CA VAL A 129 -11.10 -34.04 10.81
C VAL A 129 -11.18 -32.54 11.08
N LEU A 130 -10.04 -31.92 11.34
CA LEU A 130 -9.94 -30.48 11.49
C LEU A 130 -9.82 -29.82 10.12
N TYR A 131 -10.81 -29.00 9.74
CA TYR A 131 -10.78 -28.24 8.50
C TYR A 131 -10.73 -26.73 8.79
N PRO A 132 -10.02 -25.93 7.96
CA PRO A 132 -10.10 -24.49 8.05
C PRO A 132 -11.50 -24.00 7.67
N PRO A 133 -12.08 -23.04 8.42
CA PRO A 133 -13.45 -22.59 8.21
C PRO A 133 -13.65 -21.84 6.88
N GLU A 134 -12.58 -21.24 6.36
CA GLU A 134 -12.59 -20.53 5.08
C GLU A 134 -11.25 -20.72 4.36
N ILE A 135 -11.31 -20.75 3.03
CA ILE A 135 -10.13 -20.76 2.16
C ILE A 135 -10.23 -19.54 1.26
N LYS A 136 -9.43 -18.50 1.57
CA LYS A 136 -9.34 -17.32 0.72
C LYS A 136 -8.41 -17.55 -0.45
N ARG A 137 -8.71 -16.83 -1.54
CA ARG A 137 -7.91 -16.87 -2.76
C ARG A 137 -7.68 -15.46 -3.30
N LYS A 138 -6.47 -15.22 -3.79
CA LYS A 138 -6.07 -14.00 -4.51
C LYS A 138 -5.39 -14.46 -5.79
N ASN A 139 -5.78 -13.89 -6.94
CA ASN A 139 -5.24 -14.28 -8.26
C ASN A 139 -5.31 -15.80 -8.53
N GLN A 140 -6.41 -16.45 -8.15
CA GLN A 140 -6.65 -17.90 -8.26
C GLN A 140 -5.78 -18.81 -7.37
N GLU A 141 -4.88 -18.24 -6.57
CA GLU A 141 -4.05 -18.98 -5.61
C GLU A 141 -4.58 -18.85 -4.19
N ARG A 142 -4.31 -19.86 -3.34
CA ARG A 142 -4.74 -19.85 -1.94
C ARG A 142 -3.84 -18.91 -1.15
N VAL A 143 -4.44 -18.05 -0.33
CA VAL A 143 -3.71 -17.04 0.45
C VAL A 143 -4.09 -17.13 1.93
N VAL A 144 -3.11 -16.85 2.79
CA VAL A 144 -3.29 -16.54 4.22
C VAL A 144 -2.69 -15.18 4.47
N THR A 145 -3.47 -14.26 5.03
CA THR A 145 -3.00 -12.90 5.29
C THR A 145 -2.72 -12.74 6.78
N VAL A 146 -1.50 -12.33 7.11
CA VAL A 146 -1.13 -11.87 8.45
C VAL A 146 -1.15 -10.35 8.43
N GLY A 147 -2.05 -9.74 9.20
CA GLY A 147 -2.19 -8.29 9.22
C GLY A 147 -1.92 -7.68 10.60
N ALA A 148 -1.39 -6.45 10.59
CA ALA A 148 -1.15 -5.63 11.77
C ALA A 148 -1.48 -4.15 11.48
N ASN A 149 -1.85 -3.42 12.53
CA ASN A 149 -1.88 -1.96 12.52
C ASN A 149 -0.55 -1.43 13.06
N VAL A 150 -0.17 -0.21 12.66
CA VAL A 150 1.08 0.41 13.13
C VAL A 150 0.73 1.59 14.04
N THR A 151 1.44 1.71 15.16
CA THR A 151 1.25 2.80 16.13
C THR A 151 2.60 3.27 16.67
N GLY A 152 2.79 4.58 16.73
CA GLY A 152 4.01 5.20 17.30
C GLY A 152 5.27 5.09 16.43
N ARG A 153 5.19 4.49 15.24
CA ARG A 153 6.28 4.39 14.25
C ARG A 153 5.72 4.56 12.84
N ALA A 154 6.59 4.86 11.87
CA ALA A 154 6.21 4.90 10.47
C ALA A 154 5.97 3.48 9.93
N LEU A 155 4.98 3.35 9.04
CA LEU A 155 4.67 2.08 8.35
C LEU A 155 5.89 1.53 7.60
N GLY A 156 6.69 2.42 6.98
CA GLY A 156 7.93 2.08 6.29
C GLY A 156 8.99 1.42 7.19
N ASP A 157 9.11 1.86 8.45
CA ASP A 157 10.11 1.31 9.36
C ASP A 157 9.69 -0.07 9.88
N VAL A 158 8.41 -0.21 10.24
CA VAL A 158 7.87 -1.50 10.72
C VAL A 158 7.88 -2.55 9.60
N THR A 159 7.60 -2.14 8.36
CA THR A 159 7.71 -3.02 7.20
C THR A 159 9.17 -3.43 6.92
N ALA A 160 10.13 -2.52 7.07
CA ALA A 160 11.55 -2.83 6.92
C ALA A 160 12.04 -3.82 7.98
N ASP A 161 11.66 -3.62 9.25
CA ASP A 161 11.97 -4.54 10.34
C ASP A 161 11.38 -5.93 10.09
N LEU A 162 10.13 -6.00 9.62
CA LEU A 162 9.48 -7.26 9.27
C LEU A 162 10.15 -7.95 8.08
N LYS A 163 10.52 -7.20 7.03
CA LYS A 163 11.30 -7.71 5.89
C LYS A 163 12.63 -8.31 6.36
N ALA A 164 13.32 -7.65 7.28
CA ALA A 164 14.57 -8.15 7.84
C ALA A 164 14.39 -9.43 8.66
N GLU A 165 13.28 -9.58 9.39
CA GLU A 165 12.98 -10.82 10.11
C GLU A 165 12.55 -11.96 9.19
N ILE A 166 11.73 -11.69 8.17
CA ILE A 166 11.30 -12.70 7.18
C ILE A 166 12.49 -13.19 6.35
N ALA A 167 13.43 -12.31 6.00
CA ALA A 167 14.65 -12.69 5.27
C ALA A 167 15.55 -13.68 6.03
N LYS A 168 15.42 -13.78 7.37
CA LYS A 168 16.15 -14.76 8.19
C LYS A 168 15.43 -16.12 8.28
N MET A 169 14.21 -16.22 7.78
CA MET A 169 13.42 -17.45 7.85
C MET A 169 13.71 -18.38 6.68
N GLN A 170 13.62 -19.68 6.93
CA GLN A 170 13.54 -20.68 5.87
C GLN A 170 12.09 -20.77 5.41
N ILE A 171 11.83 -20.25 4.21
CA ILE A 171 10.51 -20.34 3.57
C ILE A 171 10.43 -21.71 2.88
N PRO A 172 9.40 -22.53 3.16
CA PRO A 172 9.21 -23.81 2.49
C PRO A 172 9.01 -23.65 0.97
N ASP A 173 9.46 -24.63 0.19
CA ASP A 173 9.29 -24.62 -1.26
C ASP A 173 7.80 -24.54 -1.66
N GLY A 174 7.52 -23.74 -2.71
CA GLY A 174 6.18 -23.53 -3.23
C GLY A 174 5.31 -22.58 -2.39
N ILE A 175 5.92 -21.78 -1.53
CA ILE A 175 5.26 -20.69 -0.80
C ILE A 175 5.90 -19.36 -1.19
N GLU A 176 5.08 -18.39 -1.58
CA GLU A 176 5.47 -17.02 -1.86
C GLU A 176 4.94 -16.08 -0.78
N ILE A 177 5.72 -15.04 -0.46
CA ILE A 177 5.35 -14.02 0.53
C ILE A 177 5.29 -12.67 -0.19
N GLU A 178 4.10 -12.09 -0.22
CA GLU A 178 3.86 -10.75 -0.74
C GLU A 178 3.48 -9.79 0.39
N TYR A 179 3.85 -8.52 0.24
CA TYR A 179 3.42 -7.45 1.14
C TYR A 179 2.25 -6.71 0.49
N SER A 180 1.11 -6.69 1.16
CA SER A 180 -0.14 -6.12 0.66
C SER A 180 -0.68 -5.01 1.58
N GLY A 181 -1.89 -4.54 1.32
CA GLY A 181 -2.55 -3.49 2.10
C GLY A 181 -2.01 -2.10 1.79
N GLN A 182 -1.87 -1.24 2.82
CA GLN A 182 -1.46 0.15 2.63
C GLN A 182 0.02 0.25 2.20
N VAL A 183 0.84 -0.76 2.49
CA VAL A 183 2.26 -0.81 2.12
C VAL A 183 2.42 -0.89 0.61
N GLU A 184 1.64 -1.75 -0.05
CA GLU A 184 1.63 -1.91 -1.51
C GLU A 184 1.18 -0.62 -2.18
N GLN A 185 0.05 -0.06 -1.72
CA GLN A 185 -0.48 1.23 -2.21
C GLN A 185 0.52 2.37 -2.04
N GLN A 186 1.23 2.42 -0.91
CA GLN A 186 2.25 3.43 -0.65
C GLN A 186 3.46 3.26 -1.58
N SER A 187 3.92 2.03 -1.80
CA SER A 187 5.03 1.73 -2.72
C SER A 187 4.69 2.08 -4.16
N GLU A 188 3.49 1.73 -4.63
CA GLU A 188 2.99 2.10 -5.95
C GLU A 188 2.87 3.61 -6.11
N SER A 189 2.26 4.29 -5.14
CA SER A 189 2.14 5.75 -5.13
C SER A 189 3.50 6.43 -5.18
N PHE A 190 4.50 5.96 -4.42
CA PHE A 190 5.84 6.54 -4.47
C PHE A 190 6.56 6.30 -5.79
N ARG A 191 6.35 5.14 -6.43
CA ARG A 191 6.89 4.86 -7.77
C ARG A 191 6.32 5.85 -8.78
N ASP A 192 5.01 6.05 -8.76
CA ASP A 192 4.32 6.94 -9.70
C ASP A 192 4.67 8.40 -9.45
N LEU A 193 4.71 8.83 -8.17
CA LEU A 193 5.15 10.17 -7.79
C LEU A 193 6.63 10.41 -8.13
N GLY A 194 7.49 9.39 -8.02
CA GLY A 194 8.88 9.46 -8.45
C GLY A 194 9.00 9.66 -9.97
N LEU A 195 8.18 8.95 -10.76
CA LEU A 195 8.09 9.16 -12.20
C LEU A 195 7.59 10.57 -12.54
N PHE A 196 6.56 11.06 -11.83
CA PHE A 196 6.06 12.43 -12.00
C PHE A 196 7.07 13.48 -11.60
N LEU A 197 7.89 13.22 -10.59
CA LEU A 197 8.99 14.12 -10.21
C LEU A 197 9.97 14.24 -11.37
N ILE A 198 10.47 13.11 -11.90
CA ILE A 198 11.41 13.09 -13.04
C ILE A 198 10.81 13.78 -14.26
N LEU A 199 9.54 13.49 -14.58
CA LEU A 199 8.85 14.11 -15.70
C LEU A 199 8.68 15.62 -15.49
N SER A 200 8.40 16.06 -14.27
CA SER A 200 8.30 17.48 -13.91
C SER A 200 9.64 18.18 -14.04
N ILE A 201 10.74 17.58 -13.54
CA ILE A 201 12.11 18.07 -13.70
C ILE A 201 12.40 18.29 -15.19
N PHE A 202 12.11 17.28 -16.01
CA PHE A 202 12.37 17.30 -17.45
C PHE A 202 11.53 18.36 -18.18
N LEU A 203 10.23 18.43 -17.90
CA LEU A 203 9.33 19.39 -18.53
C LEU A 203 9.67 20.83 -18.15
N VAL A 204 9.94 21.09 -16.86
CA VAL A 204 10.36 22.41 -16.38
C VAL A 204 11.69 22.82 -17.03
N TYR A 205 12.65 21.90 -17.15
CA TYR A 205 13.89 22.15 -17.86
C TYR A 205 13.65 22.52 -19.33
N MET A 206 12.80 21.78 -20.05
CA MET A 206 12.49 22.04 -21.46
C MET A 206 11.81 23.41 -21.66
N ILE A 207 10.85 23.76 -20.80
CA ILE A 207 10.18 25.06 -20.84
C ILE A 207 11.19 26.19 -20.58
N MET A 208 12.07 26.03 -19.58
CA MET A 208 13.11 27.03 -19.30
C MET A 208 14.12 27.15 -20.43
N ALA A 209 14.55 26.03 -21.02
CA ALA A 209 15.47 26.04 -22.15
C ALA A 209 14.88 26.78 -23.35
N SER A 210 13.58 26.58 -23.62
CA SER A 210 12.86 27.32 -24.65
C SER A 210 12.69 28.80 -24.29
N GLN A 211 12.48 29.14 -23.01
CA GLN A 211 12.26 30.51 -22.55
C GLN A 211 13.54 31.36 -22.60
N PHE A 212 14.68 30.76 -22.24
CA PHE A 212 15.97 31.45 -22.19
C PHE A 212 16.78 31.30 -23.49
N GLU A 213 16.28 30.53 -24.46
CA GLU A 213 17.01 30.15 -25.68
C GLU A 213 18.43 29.61 -25.38
N SER A 214 18.59 28.98 -24.22
CA SER A 214 19.88 28.55 -23.65
C SER A 214 19.70 27.26 -22.85
N LEU A 215 20.65 26.33 -22.99
CA LEU A 215 20.68 25.09 -22.21
C LEU A 215 21.43 25.26 -20.87
N LEU A 216 22.25 26.31 -20.73
CA LEU A 216 23.07 26.53 -19.54
C LEU A 216 22.30 27.24 -18.42
N ASP A 217 21.50 28.26 -18.76
CA ASP A 217 20.74 29.04 -17.78
C ASP A 217 19.72 28.17 -16.99
N PRO A 218 18.95 27.27 -17.64
CA PRO A 218 18.11 26.31 -16.94
C PRO A 218 18.90 25.38 -16.03
N PHE A 219 20.08 24.93 -16.42
CA PHE A 219 20.90 24.03 -15.62
C PHE A 219 21.36 24.70 -14.31
N VAL A 220 21.77 25.97 -14.37
CA VAL A 220 22.12 26.77 -13.19
C VAL A 220 20.94 26.89 -12.23
N ILE A 221 19.72 27.09 -12.75
CA ILE A 221 18.50 27.17 -11.95
C ILE A 221 18.19 25.83 -11.27
N MET A 222 18.29 24.72 -12.02
CA MET A 222 17.99 23.37 -11.52
C MET A 222 18.97 22.93 -10.41
N PHE A 223 20.17 23.50 -10.36
CA PHE A 223 21.12 23.25 -9.27
C PHE A 223 20.60 23.68 -7.89
N SER A 224 19.58 24.55 -7.81
CA SER A 224 18.95 24.92 -6.54
C SER A 224 18.00 23.85 -5.98
N LEU A 225 17.53 22.91 -6.82
CA LEU A 225 16.50 21.92 -6.46
C LEU A 225 16.94 20.91 -5.40
N PRO A 226 18.14 20.30 -5.47
CA PRO A 226 18.58 19.35 -4.45
C PRO A 226 18.57 19.95 -3.04
N PHE A 227 18.85 21.25 -2.92
CA PHE A 227 18.86 21.94 -1.64
C PHE A 227 17.44 22.13 -1.07
N ALA A 228 16.42 22.28 -1.92
CA ALA A 228 15.04 22.28 -1.47
C ALA A 228 14.64 20.93 -0.86
N LEU A 229 15.10 19.81 -1.45
CA LEU A 229 14.89 18.46 -0.90
C LEU A 229 15.55 18.29 0.46
N VAL A 230 16.78 18.81 0.63
CA VAL A 230 17.46 18.81 1.93
C VAL A 230 16.67 19.61 2.96
N GLY A 231 16.09 20.76 2.57
CA GLY A 231 15.20 21.53 3.43
C GLY A 231 13.97 20.74 3.87
N VAL A 232 13.31 20.04 2.94
CA VAL A 232 12.16 19.18 3.26
C VAL A 232 12.55 18.07 4.23
N ALA A 233 13.64 17.34 3.93
CA ALA A 233 14.12 16.24 4.79
C ALA A 233 14.48 16.74 6.20
N TRP A 234 15.12 17.91 6.29
CA TRP A 234 15.45 18.53 7.56
C TRP A 234 14.21 18.95 8.35
N GLY A 235 13.21 19.52 7.68
CA GLY A 235 11.92 19.88 8.29
C GLY A 235 11.19 18.68 8.87
N LEU A 236 11.01 17.63 8.05
CA LEU A 236 10.34 16.39 8.46
C LEU A 236 11.06 15.70 9.63
N PHE A 237 12.40 15.72 9.63
CA PHE A 237 13.21 15.18 10.71
C PHE A 237 13.01 15.94 12.02
N LEU A 238 13.02 17.28 11.98
CA LEU A 238 12.83 18.12 13.17
C LEU A 238 11.42 17.98 13.77
N THR A 239 10.40 17.82 12.94
CA THR A 239 9.01 17.66 13.37
C THR A 239 8.63 16.22 13.70
N GLY A 240 9.52 15.25 13.44
CA GLY A 240 9.25 13.82 13.66
C GLY A 240 8.15 13.26 12.75
N THR A 241 7.86 13.93 11.63
CA THR A 241 6.79 13.53 10.70
C THR A 241 7.34 12.62 9.62
N SER A 242 6.67 11.51 9.35
CA SER A 242 7.10 10.56 8.31
C SER A 242 6.93 11.10 6.89
N LEU A 243 7.78 10.64 5.97
CA LEU A 243 7.60 10.88 4.54
C LEU A 243 6.35 10.14 4.03
N SER A 244 5.29 10.87 3.72
CA SER A 244 4.05 10.36 3.13
C SER A 244 3.95 10.72 1.64
N ALA A 245 3.00 10.10 0.92
CA ALA A 245 2.69 10.47 -0.46
C ALA A 245 2.34 11.97 -0.60
N ILE A 246 1.70 12.54 0.43
CA ILE A 246 1.33 13.96 0.49
C ILE A 246 2.55 14.87 0.70
N ALA A 247 3.51 14.46 1.53
CA ALA A 247 4.79 15.17 1.65
C ALA A 247 5.58 15.12 0.32
N PHE A 248 5.50 14.01 -0.40
CA PHE A 248 6.12 13.89 -1.73
C PHE A 248 5.43 14.77 -2.78
N LEU A 249 4.12 14.91 -2.72
CA LEU A 249 3.39 15.89 -3.53
C LEU A 249 3.83 17.32 -3.24
N ALA A 250 4.14 17.64 -1.98
CA ALA A 250 4.74 18.92 -1.60
C ALA A 250 6.11 19.15 -2.24
N ILE A 251 6.95 18.12 -2.35
CA ILE A 251 8.23 18.18 -3.06
C ILE A 251 8.02 18.57 -4.54
N ILE A 252 7.04 17.95 -5.21
CA ILE A 252 6.71 18.26 -6.61
C ILE A 252 6.25 19.72 -6.74
N MET A 253 5.38 20.19 -5.84
CA MET A 253 4.95 21.60 -5.83
C MET A 253 6.11 22.57 -5.58
N LEU A 254 7.00 22.23 -4.63
CA LEU A 254 8.18 23.01 -4.30
C LEU A 254 9.08 23.22 -5.52
N MET A 255 9.23 22.21 -6.39
CA MET A 255 10.02 22.37 -7.60
C MET A 255 9.58 23.60 -8.41
N GLY A 256 8.28 23.78 -8.63
CA GLY A 256 7.77 24.93 -9.38
C GLY A 256 7.99 26.26 -8.64
N ILE A 257 7.77 26.28 -7.31
CA ILE A 257 7.90 27.50 -6.51
C ILE A 257 9.36 27.95 -6.43
N VAL A 258 10.29 27.01 -6.19
CA VAL A 258 11.73 27.29 -6.10
C VAL A 258 12.27 27.74 -7.45
N VAL A 259 11.92 27.02 -8.52
CA VAL A 259 12.35 27.36 -9.88
C VAL A 259 11.85 28.74 -10.28
N LYS A 260 10.60 29.12 -9.95
CA LYS A 260 10.08 30.47 -10.23
C LYS A 260 10.95 31.57 -9.62
N ASN A 261 11.38 31.42 -8.37
CA ASN A 261 12.23 32.43 -7.71
C ASN A 261 13.60 32.54 -8.39
N ALA A 262 14.17 31.41 -8.80
CA ALA A 262 15.44 31.37 -9.52
C ALA A 262 15.34 31.94 -10.96
N ILE A 263 14.26 31.63 -11.69
CA ILE A 263 13.97 32.16 -13.03
C ILE A 263 14.00 33.69 -12.99
N VAL A 264 13.27 34.31 -12.06
CA VAL A 264 13.14 35.78 -11.99
C VAL A 264 14.49 36.47 -11.68
N LEU A 265 15.37 35.81 -10.93
CA LEU A 265 16.71 36.30 -10.62
C LEU A 265 17.64 36.19 -11.83
N VAL A 266 17.69 35.03 -12.48
CA VAL A 266 18.54 34.78 -13.64
C VAL A 266 18.08 35.61 -14.84
N ASP A 267 16.77 35.69 -15.10
CA ASP A 267 16.18 36.51 -16.16
C ASP A 267 16.56 37.99 -16.01
N TYR A 268 16.42 38.54 -14.80
CA TYR A 268 16.79 39.93 -14.57
C TYR A 268 18.30 40.18 -14.67
N THR A 269 19.11 39.17 -14.31
CA THR A 269 20.56 39.22 -14.51
C THR A 269 20.88 39.22 -16.02
N ASN A 270 20.25 38.36 -16.81
CA ASN A 270 20.37 38.34 -18.27
C ASN A 270 19.96 39.68 -18.91
N ILE A 271 18.88 40.32 -18.43
CA ILE A 271 18.47 41.66 -18.90
C ILE A 271 19.54 42.72 -18.59
N LEU A 272 20.16 42.69 -17.41
CA LEU A 272 21.23 43.61 -17.06
C LEU A 272 22.50 43.36 -17.88
N ARG A 273 22.82 42.09 -18.15
CA ARG A 273 23.92 41.70 -19.04
C ARG A 273 23.70 42.18 -20.48
N ALA A 274 22.47 42.09 -20.99
CA ALA A 274 22.10 42.63 -22.29
C ALA A 274 22.16 44.17 -22.36
N ARG A 275 22.15 44.86 -21.21
CA ARG A 275 22.36 46.31 -21.09
C ARG A 275 23.83 46.67 -20.87
N GLU A 276 24.75 45.75 -21.17
CA GLU A 276 26.20 45.91 -21.06
C GLU A 276 26.71 46.19 -19.63
N TYR A 277 25.98 45.74 -18.60
CA TYR A 277 26.52 45.75 -17.25
C TYR A 277 27.64 44.71 -17.12
N ASP A 278 28.73 45.09 -16.45
CA ASP A 278 29.75 44.15 -16.02
C ASP A 278 29.12 43.00 -15.20
N LEU A 279 29.64 41.78 -15.34
CA LEU A 279 29.04 40.56 -14.78
C LEU A 279 28.81 40.69 -13.27
N HIS A 280 29.78 41.24 -12.55
CA HIS A 280 29.67 41.42 -11.11
C HIS A 280 28.58 42.44 -10.75
N ASN A 281 28.57 43.58 -11.44
CA ASN A 281 27.59 44.64 -11.22
C ASN A 281 26.16 44.18 -11.58
N ALA A 282 26.01 43.39 -12.64
CA ALA A 282 24.73 42.81 -13.06
C ALA A 282 24.16 41.88 -11.98
N ILE A 283 25.00 40.99 -11.43
CA ILE A 283 24.59 40.05 -10.38
C ILE A 283 24.24 40.76 -9.07
N VAL A 284 25.05 41.72 -8.63
CA VAL A 284 24.80 42.46 -7.38
C VAL A 284 23.53 43.30 -7.49
N THR A 285 23.34 43.99 -8.62
CA THR A 285 22.14 44.79 -8.89
C THR A 285 20.91 43.91 -9.00
N ALA A 286 21.03 42.75 -9.66
CA ALA A 286 19.93 41.80 -9.77
C ALA A 286 19.53 41.22 -8.41
N GLY A 287 20.50 40.77 -7.62
CA GLY A 287 20.29 40.27 -6.27
C GLY A 287 19.60 41.30 -5.39
N GLY A 288 20.11 42.54 -5.37
CA GLY A 288 19.53 43.64 -4.58
C GLY A 288 18.08 43.96 -4.96
N ASN A 289 17.78 44.05 -6.25
CA ASN A 289 16.44 44.39 -6.74
C ASN A 289 15.44 43.23 -6.58
N ARG A 290 15.91 41.98 -6.67
CA ARG A 290 15.05 40.79 -6.55
C ARG A 290 14.91 40.27 -5.12
N LEU A 291 15.77 40.68 -4.19
CA LEU A 291 15.69 40.27 -2.79
C LEU A 291 14.31 40.50 -2.17
N ARG A 292 13.77 41.73 -2.31
CA ARG A 292 12.47 42.09 -1.73
C ARG A 292 11.31 41.28 -2.33
N PRO A 293 11.13 41.20 -3.67
CA PRO A 293 10.09 40.36 -4.27
C PRO A 293 10.19 38.87 -3.91
N VAL A 294 11.39 38.30 -3.92
CA VAL A 294 11.60 36.86 -3.63
C VAL A 294 11.30 36.55 -2.16
N LEU A 295 11.71 37.42 -1.23
CA LEU A 295 11.36 37.26 0.18
C LEU A 295 9.85 37.44 0.40
N MET A 296 9.20 38.37 -0.31
CA MET A 296 7.75 38.55 -0.22
C MET A 296 7.01 37.27 -0.62
N THR A 297 7.35 36.66 -1.77
CA THR A 297 6.70 35.41 -2.20
C THR A 297 6.96 34.27 -1.21
N ALA A 298 8.22 34.08 -0.79
CA ALA A 298 8.58 33.04 0.17
C ALA A 298 7.81 33.20 1.50
N ILE A 299 7.80 34.40 2.08
CA ILE A 299 7.12 34.68 3.35
C ILE A 299 5.60 34.48 3.21
N THR A 300 4.98 34.92 2.11
CA THR A 300 3.54 34.73 1.91
C THR A 300 3.16 33.25 1.85
N THR A 301 3.94 32.42 1.15
CA THR A 301 3.69 30.97 1.10
C THR A 301 3.96 30.31 2.44
N ILE A 302 5.05 30.69 3.13
CA ILE A 302 5.37 30.16 4.47
C ILE A 302 4.24 30.47 5.46
N LEU A 303 3.79 31.73 5.52
CA LEU A 303 2.69 32.14 6.39
C LEU A 303 1.35 31.51 5.99
N GLY A 304 1.11 31.30 4.69
CA GLY A 304 -0.08 30.61 4.21
C GLY A 304 -0.12 29.12 4.57
N MET A 305 1.05 28.46 4.60
CA MET A 305 1.19 27.05 4.98
C MET A 305 1.33 26.83 6.49
N LEU A 306 1.64 27.89 7.26
CA LEU A 306 1.86 27.80 8.70
C LEU A 306 0.67 27.21 9.46
N PRO A 307 -0.60 27.62 9.23
CA PRO A 307 -1.75 27.02 9.91
C PRO A 307 -1.87 25.52 9.63
N LEU A 308 -1.53 25.08 8.41
CA LEU A 308 -1.58 23.67 8.02
C LEU A 308 -0.51 22.85 8.74
N ALA A 309 0.69 23.42 8.92
CA ALA A 309 1.82 22.76 9.57
C ALA A 309 1.66 22.62 11.10
N ILE A 310 0.89 23.51 11.74
CA ILE A 310 0.64 23.49 13.20
C ILE A 310 -0.76 23.00 13.58
N SER A 311 -1.60 22.67 12.60
CA SER A 311 -2.97 22.21 12.87
C SER A 311 -2.97 20.93 13.69
N THR A 312 -3.81 20.90 14.72
CA THR A 312 -4.05 19.74 15.60
C THR A 312 -5.48 19.22 15.49
N GLY A 313 -6.26 19.71 14.52
CA GLY A 313 -7.65 19.29 14.32
C GLY A 313 -7.76 17.88 13.71
N GLU A 314 -8.97 17.36 13.65
CA GLU A 314 -9.24 16.10 12.94
C GLU A 314 -8.77 16.17 11.48
N GLY A 315 -8.08 15.14 11.02
CA GLY A 315 -7.50 15.08 9.67
C GLY A 315 -6.23 15.91 9.47
N SER A 316 -5.72 16.60 10.50
CA SER A 316 -4.46 17.34 10.42
C SER A 316 -3.27 16.45 10.08
N GLU A 317 -3.23 15.22 10.60
CA GLU A 317 -2.18 14.23 10.34
C GLU A 317 -1.95 13.95 8.85
N MET A 318 -3.00 14.08 8.03
CA MET A 318 -2.92 13.88 6.58
C MET A 318 -2.25 15.07 5.87
N TRP A 319 -2.52 16.30 6.32
CA TRP A 319 -2.10 17.52 5.63
C TRP A 319 -0.88 18.21 6.25
N GLN A 320 -0.58 17.96 7.51
CA GLN A 320 0.56 18.53 8.22
C GLN A 320 1.90 18.29 7.50
N PRO A 321 2.18 17.07 6.96
CA PRO A 321 3.42 16.82 6.23
C PRO A 321 3.57 17.68 4.97
N LEU A 322 2.46 18.10 4.34
CA LEU A 322 2.49 19.03 3.20
C LEU A 322 3.01 20.40 3.63
N GLY A 323 2.41 20.96 4.68
CA GLY A 323 2.76 22.29 5.19
C GLY A 323 4.22 22.36 5.65
N ILE A 324 4.65 21.37 6.45
CA ILE A 324 6.03 21.28 6.95
C ILE A 324 7.02 21.20 5.79
N SER A 325 6.76 20.32 4.81
CA SER A 325 7.64 20.15 3.65
C SER A 325 7.78 21.48 2.89
N VAL A 326 6.68 22.16 2.59
CA VAL A 326 6.73 23.45 1.87
C VAL A 326 7.48 24.52 2.65
N ILE A 327 7.22 24.66 3.96
CA ILE A 327 7.84 25.71 4.78
C ILE A 327 9.36 25.53 4.85
N PHE A 328 9.83 24.36 5.24
CA PHE A 328 11.26 24.10 5.41
C PHE A 328 11.98 24.02 4.06
N GLY A 329 11.33 23.45 3.04
CA GLY A 329 11.82 23.47 1.67
C GLY A 329 12.05 24.89 1.17
N LEU A 330 11.08 25.79 1.35
CA LEU A 330 11.20 27.19 0.94
C LEU A 330 12.21 27.99 1.76
N LEU A 331 12.30 27.76 3.07
CA LEU A 331 13.27 28.45 3.91
C LEU A 331 14.70 28.19 3.44
N VAL A 332 15.04 26.92 3.25
CA VAL A 332 16.37 26.52 2.78
C VAL A 332 16.56 26.93 1.31
N SER A 333 15.59 26.67 0.44
CA SER A 333 15.73 26.99 -0.99
C SER A 333 15.84 28.48 -1.26
N THR A 334 15.17 29.35 -0.49
CA THR A 334 15.21 30.80 -0.70
C THR A 334 16.58 31.34 -0.32
N LEU A 335 17.14 30.88 0.80
CA LEU A 335 18.50 31.23 1.22
C LEU A 335 19.53 30.75 0.18
N VAL A 336 19.38 29.52 -0.30
CA VAL A 336 20.25 28.96 -1.33
C VAL A 336 20.08 29.69 -2.67
N THR A 337 18.86 30.04 -3.09
CA THR A 337 18.61 30.72 -4.37
C THR A 337 19.23 32.12 -4.37
N LEU A 338 19.16 32.86 -3.27
CA LEU A 338 19.70 34.22 -3.21
C LEU A 338 21.23 34.28 -3.13
N VAL A 339 21.89 33.19 -2.71
CA VAL A 339 23.35 33.14 -2.54
C VAL A 339 24.00 32.26 -3.61
N LEU A 340 23.55 31.01 -3.75
CA LEU A 340 24.18 30.01 -4.60
C LEU A 340 23.91 30.23 -6.09
N VAL A 341 22.69 30.62 -6.48
CA VAL A 341 22.36 30.82 -7.91
C VAL A 341 23.19 31.95 -8.53
N PRO A 342 23.35 33.13 -7.90
CA PRO A 342 24.30 34.17 -8.33
C PRO A 342 25.74 33.67 -8.52
N VAL A 343 26.24 32.89 -7.58
CA VAL A 343 27.61 32.36 -7.61
C VAL A 343 27.78 31.35 -8.74
N MET A 344 26.82 30.44 -8.90
CA MET A 344 26.83 29.47 -9.98
C MET A 344 26.73 30.15 -11.35
N TYR A 345 25.82 31.13 -11.49
CA TYR A 345 25.70 31.93 -12.71
C TYR A 345 27.03 32.62 -13.07
N SER A 346 27.70 33.25 -12.10
CA SER A 346 29.02 33.87 -12.31
C SER A 346 30.07 32.86 -12.80
N ILE A 347 30.13 31.68 -12.20
CA ILE A 347 31.08 30.63 -12.57
C ILE A 347 30.83 30.12 -13.99
N PHE A 348 29.56 29.85 -14.33
CA PHE A 348 29.19 29.32 -15.64
C PHE A 348 29.40 30.35 -16.74
N GLU A 349 29.04 31.61 -16.51
CA GLU A 349 29.24 32.66 -17.52
C GLU A 349 30.72 32.99 -17.74
N THR A 350 31.54 32.97 -16.67
CA THR A 350 32.99 33.21 -16.76
C THR A 350 33.74 32.07 -17.45
N ARG A 351 33.31 30.81 -17.24
CA ARG A 351 34.01 29.61 -17.77
C ARG A 351 33.50 29.10 -19.11
N PHE A 352 32.20 29.20 -19.41
CA PHE A 352 31.62 28.59 -20.61
C PHE A 352 31.28 29.61 -21.71
N LYS A 353 30.78 30.81 -21.36
CA LYS A 353 30.43 31.83 -22.36
C LYS A 353 31.64 32.56 -22.93
N LYS A 354 32.76 32.60 -22.19
CA LYS A 354 34.04 33.15 -22.69
C LYS A 354 34.73 32.23 -23.70
N ALA A 355 34.37 30.94 -23.75
CA ALA A 355 34.95 29.96 -24.66
C ALA A 355 34.25 29.90 -26.04
N GLU A 356 33.07 30.53 -26.20
CA GLU A 356 32.38 30.67 -27.50
C GLU A 356 32.76 31.95 -28.26
N TRP A 357 33.51 32.86 -27.63
CA TRP A 357 33.90 34.17 -28.17
C TRP A 357 35.42 34.34 -28.35
N GLU A 358 36.20 33.30 -28.04
CA GLU A 358 37.60 33.12 -28.50
C GLU A 358 37.61 32.07 -29.61
#